data_AF-A0A2Z6R7Q3-F1
#
_entry.id   AF-A0A2Z6R7Q3-F1
#
_cell.length_a   1.000
_cell.length_b   1.000
_cell.length_c   1.000
_cell.angle_alpha   90.00
_cell.angle_beta   90.00
_cell.angle_gamma   90.00
#
_symmetry.space_group_name_H-M   'P 1'
#
loop_
_entity.id
_entity.type
_entity.pdbx_description
1 polymer ?
#
loop_
_entity_poly.entity_id
_entity_poly.type
_entity_poly.pdbx_seq_one_letter_code
_entity_poly.pdbx_strand_id
1 'polypeptide(L)'
;MPFHLAVTGSSDSGKTTMLINLLIEDAKVKKNETQYILCDEIVFISRYLDEPKWQIVKDFFNNDENVIFRAIPYYQIPDVEDFDSEIATIVIFKDLIDAPKNIQEKIIGYFIHRRYHQKIFLEDIY
;
A
#
# COMPACT_ATOMS: atom_id res chain seq x y z
N MET A 1 -13.32 -10.77 -3.60
CA MET A 1 -13.83 -9.37 -3.60
C MET A 1 -12.64 -8.47 -3.32
N PRO A 2 -12.47 -7.35 -4.05
CA PRO A 2 -11.43 -6.35 -3.72
C PRO A 2 -11.73 -5.73 -2.35
N PHE A 3 -10.67 -5.49 -1.58
CA PHE A 3 -10.72 -4.95 -0.22
C PHE A 3 -9.92 -3.65 -0.18
N HIS A 4 -10.56 -2.56 0.23
CA HIS A 4 -9.94 -1.25 0.41
C HIS A 4 -10.04 -0.85 1.89
N LEU A 5 -8.95 -0.36 2.47
CA LEU A 5 -8.90 0.05 3.87
C LEU A 5 -8.30 1.45 4.00
N ALA A 6 -9.00 2.35 4.67
CA ALA A 6 -8.46 3.64 5.10
C ALA A 6 -8.20 3.61 6.60
N VAL A 7 -7.01 4.03 7.03
CA VAL A 7 -6.60 4.11 8.44
C VAL A 7 -6.28 5.57 8.77
N THR A 8 -7.03 6.13 9.70
CA THR A 8 -6.96 7.54 10.12
C THR A 8 -6.85 7.65 11.64
N GLY A 9 -6.26 8.75 12.13
CA GLY A 9 -6.04 9.00 13.55
C GLY A 9 -4.96 10.05 13.79
N SER A 10 -4.77 10.42 15.06
CA SER A 10 -3.78 11.44 15.45
C SER A 10 -2.34 11.01 15.17
N SER A 11 -1.41 11.96 15.09
CA SER A 11 0.03 11.65 15.08
C SER A 11 0.40 10.66 16.19
N ASP A 12 1.30 9.73 15.88
CA ASP A 12 1.80 8.69 16.79
C ASP A 12 0.74 7.75 17.40
N SER A 13 -0.47 7.70 16.84
CA SER A 13 -1.54 6.80 17.30
C SER A 13 -1.33 5.32 16.91
N GLY A 14 -0.19 4.97 16.31
CA GLY A 14 0.13 3.60 15.90
C GLY A 14 -0.51 3.14 14.58
N LYS A 15 -1.02 4.03 13.74
CA LYS A 15 -1.63 3.68 12.42
C LYS A 15 -0.69 2.87 11.53
N THR A 16 0.55 3.34 11.38
CA THR A 16 1.56 2.63 10.59
C THR A 16 1.77 1.22 11.14
N THR A 17 1.85 1.07 12.46
CA THR A 17 1.97 -0.23 13.12
C THR A 17 0.75 -1.11 12.87
N MET A 18 -0.46 -0.55 12.89
CA MET A 18 -1.69 -1.29 12.55
C MET A 18 -1.68 -1.74 11.09
N LEU A 19 -1.34 -0.86 10.14
CA LEU A 19 -1.23 -1.20 8.73
C LEU A 19 -0.19 -2.29 8.50
N ILE A 20 1.00 -2.14 9.09
CA ILE A 20 2.07 -3.15 9.03
C ILE A 20 1.57 -4.47 9.62
N ASN A 21 0.97 -4.46 10.80
CA ASN A 21 0.46 -5.69 11.41
C ASN A 21 -0.63 -6.34 10.56
N LEU A 22 -1.53 -5.57 9.94
CA LEU A 22 -2.53 -6.10 9.03
C LEU A 22 -1.89 -6.72 7.77
N LEU A 23 -0.89 -6.07 7.18
CA LEU A 23 -0.12 -6.62 6.05
C LEU A 23 0.58 -7.93 6.45
N ILE A 24 1.19 -7.96 7.64
CA ILE A 24 1.91 -9.11 8.19
C ILE A 24 0.96 -10.25 8.57
N GLU A 25 -0.17 -9.97 9.23
CA GLU A 25 -1.15 -10.97 9.66
C GLU A 25 -1.87 -11.58 8.47
N ASP A 26 -2.27 -10.78 7.48
CA ASP A 26 -2.85 -11.29 6.23
C ASP A 26 -1.86 -12.20 5.49
N ALA A 27 -0.55 -11.89 5.57
CA ALA A 27 0.50 -12.79 5.09
C ALA A 27 0.65 -14.08 5.94
N LYS A 28 0.41 -14.05 7.25
CA LYS A 28 0.61 -15.18 8.19
C LYS A 28 -0.55 -16.17 8.31
N VAL A 29 -1.80 -15.79 8.01
CA VAL A 29 -3.00 -16.69 8.10
C VAL A 29 -2.91 -17.90 7.14
N LYS A 30 -1.97 -17.85 6.21
CA LYS A 30 -1.41 -18.87 5.31
C LYS A 30 -1.15 -20.35 5.65
N LYS A 31 -1.16 -20.75 6.93
CA LYS A 31 -0.15 -21.71 7.46
C LYS A 31 -0.17 -23.19 7.02
N ASN A 32 -0.92 -23.59 5.99
CA ASN A 32 -0.88 -24.96 5.44
C ASN A 32 -0.61 -24.97 3.92
N GLU A 33 0.68 -25.22 3.63
CA GLU A 33 1.26 -25.85 2.44
C GLU A 33 1.24 -25.09 1.09
N THR A 34 2.45 -24.68 0.68
CA THR A 34 2.93 -24.14 -0.62
C THR A 34 2.75 -22.63 -0.89
N GLN A 35 3.87 -21.94 -0.63
CA GLN A 35 4.41 -20.66 -1.14
C GLN A 35 3.47 -19.45 -1.34
N TYR A 36 3.86 -18.36 -0.68
CA TYR A 36 3.02 -17.26 -0.22
C TYR A 36 3.40 -15.97 -0.93
N ILE A 37 2.75 -15.65 -2.04
CA ILE A 37 2.83 -14.28 -2.53
C ILE A 37 1.42 -13.71 -2.42
N LEU A 38 1.20 -12.97 -1.32
CA LEU A 38 -0.06 -12.24 -1.11
C LEU A 38 -0.13 -11.02 -2.05
N CYS A 39 1.04 -10.53 -2.46
CA CYS A 39 1.22 -9.46 -3.43
C CYS A 39 2.56 -9.65 -4.14
N ASP A 40 2.53 -9.63 -5.46
CA ASP A 40 3.73 -9.61 -6.29
C ASP A 40 4.44 -8.25 -6.18
N GLU A 41 3.70 -7.22 -5.77
CA GLU A 41 4.19 -5.86 -5.75
C GLU A 41 3.61 -5.00 -4.62
N ILE A 42 4.46 -4.17 -4.02
CA ILE A 42 4.09 -3.11 -3.10
C ILE A 42 4.52 -1.76 -3.67
N VAL A 43 3.55 -0.89 -3.90
CA VAL A 43 3.76 0.49 -4.38
C VAL A 43 3.44 1.46 -3.26
N PHE A 44 4.48 2.14 -2.78
CA PHE A 44 4.39 3.18 -1.77
C PHE A 44 4.39 4.55 -2.42
N ILE A 45 3.37 5.36 -2.09
CA ILE A 45 3.15 6.69 -2.64
C ILE A 45 3.05 7.68 -1.48
N SER A 46 3.99 8.60 -1.40
CA SER A 46 4.02 9.59 -0.32
C SER A 46 4.71 10.89 -0.70
N ARG A 47 4.52 11.90 0.15
CA ARG A 47 5.27 13.15 0.17
C ARG A 47 6.70 12.95 0.68
N TYR A 48 6.93 11.97 1.57
CA TYR A 48 8.22 11.71 2.21
C TYR A 48 8.63 10.24 2.04
N LEU A 49 9.48 9.96 1.05
CA LEU A 49 9.89 8.58 0.72
C LEU A 49 11.01 8.03 1.61
N ASP A 50 11.77 8.90 2.26
CA ASP A 50 12.96 8.53 3.06
C ASP A 50 12.60 8.14 4.51
N GLU A 51 11.32 7.94 4.82
CA GLU A 51 10.91 7.60 6.18
C GLU A 51 11.41 6.21 6.60
N PRO A 52 12.11 6.08 7.76
CA PRO A 52 12.63 4.81 8.25
C PRO A 52 11.58 3.72 8.45
N LYS A 53 10.32 4.10 8.67
CA LYS A 53 9.21 3.17 8.92
C LYS A 53 8.94 2.26 7.71
N TRP A 54 9.27 2.67 6.48
CA TRP A 54 9.12 1.82 5.28
C TRP A 54 10.21 0.78 5.13
N GLN A 55 11.37 1.02 5.74
CA GLN A 55 12.41 0.00 5.81
C GLN A 55 11.89 -1.22 6.57
N ILE A 56 11.03 -1.05 7.58
CA ILE A 56 10.40 -2.16 8.32
C ILE A 56 9.51 -3.01 7.40
N VAL A 57 8.75 -2.38 6.49
CA VAL A 57 7.92 -3.10 5.50
C VAL A 57 8.82 -3.87 4.56
N LYS A 58 9.84 -3.23 3.97
CA LYS A 58 10.81 -3.91 3.11
C LYS A 58 11.48 -5.07 3.82
N ASP A 59 11.99 -4.85 5.04
CA ASP A 59 12.68 -5.85 5.85
C ASP A 59 11.79 -7.05 6.19
N PHE A 60 10.48 -6.84 6.37
CA PHE A 60 9.54 -7.94 6.58
C PHE A 60 9.45 -8.86 5.35
N PHE A 61 9.40 -8.27 4.15
CA PHE A 61 9.32 -9.00 2.89
C PHE A 61 10.70 -9.33 2.29
N ASN A 62 11.81 -8.87 2.88
CA ASN A 62 13.18 -9.09 2.34
C ASN A 62 13.57 -10.57 2.24
N ASN A 63 12.89 -11.48 2.95
CA ASN A 63 13.11 -12.92 2.80
C ASN A 63 12.37 -13.52 1.60
N ASP A 64 11.53 -12.74 0.92
CA ASP A 64 10.77 -13.14 -0.26
C ASP A 64 11.28 -12.35 -1.48
N GLU A 65 12.27 -12.91 -2.17
CA GLU A 65 12.91 -12.30 -3.34
C GLU A 65 11.94 -12.01 -4.50
N ASN A 66 10.70 -12.51 -4.42
CA ASN A 66 9.69 -12.40 -5.45
C ASN A 66 8.80 -11.15 -5.33
N VAL A 67 8.93 -10.36 -4.24
CA VAL A 67 8.09 -9.17 -4.03
C VAL A 67 8.81 -7.91 -4.53
N ILE A 68 8.19 -7.22 -5.48
CA ILE A 68 8.71 -5.97 -6.05
C ILE A 68 8.31 -4.79 -5.16
N PHE A 69 9.28 -3.93 -4.83
CA PHE A 69 9.05 -2.69 -4.08
C PHE A 69 9.24 -1.46 -4.96
N ARG A 70 8.21 -0.62 -5.06
CA ARG A 70 8.30 0.71 -5.70
C ARG A 70 7.99 1.80 -4.69
N ALA A 71 8.85 2.82 -4.63
CA ALA A 71 8.59 4.05 -3.90
C ALA A 71 8.43 5.17 -4.94
N ILE A 72 7.25 5.78 -4.99
CA ILE A 72 6.86 6.76 -6.00
C ILE A 72 6.51 8.07 -5.30
N PRO A 73 7.11 9.21 -5.69
CA PRO A 73 6.72 10.49 -5.11
C PRO A 73 5.29 10.84 -5.54
N TYR A 74 4.52 11.47 -4.64
CA TYR A 74 3.09 11.72 -4.86
C TYR A 74 2.71 12.48 -6.14
N TYR A 75 3.63 13.25 -6.74
CA TYR A 75 3.37 13.96 -7.99
C TYR A 75 3.57 13.08 -9.24
N GLN A 76 4.02 11.83 -9.08
CA GLN A 76 4.20 10.82 -10.13
C GLN A 76 3.22 9.64 -9.95
N ILE A 77 2.09 9.85 -9.28
CA ILE A 77 1.08 8.80 -9.09
C ILE A 77 0.64 8.27 -10.47
N PRO A 78 0.87 6.97 -10.76
CA PRO A 78 0.38 6.34 -11.97
C PRO A 78 -1.14 6.32 -11.99
N ASP A 79 -1.73 6.21 -13.16
CA ASP A 79 -3.17 6.00 -13.22
C ASP A 79 -3.47 4.55 -12.82
N VAL A 80 -4.65 4.32 -12.23
CA VAL A 80 -5.06 2.96 -11.81
C VAL A 80 -5.03 1.98 -12.97
N GLU A 81 -5.22 2.47 -14.20
CA GLU A 81 -5.20 1.66 -15.41
C GLU A 81 -3.81 1.18 -15.81
N ASP A 82 -2.75 1.87 -15.36
CA ASP A 82 -1.35 1.54 -15.70
C ASP A 82 -0.83 0.29 -14.97
N PHE A 83 -1.56 -0.20 -13.97
CA PHE A 83 -1.20 -1.42 -13.25
C PHE A 83 -1.59 -2.65 -14.07
N ASP A 84 -0.72 -3.64 -14.10
CA ASP A 84 -1.03 -4.95 -14.68
C ASP A 84 -2.07 -5.65 -13.80
N SER A 85 -3.16 -6.13 -14.40
CA SER A 85 -4.23 -6.84 -13.67
C SER A 85 -3.84 -8.24 -13.22
N GLU A 86 -2.80 -8.82 -13.81
CA GLU A 86 -2.27 -10.14 -13.43
C GLU A 86 -1.34 -10.05 -12.21
N ILE A 87 -0.82 -8.86 -11.91
CA ILE A 87 0.07 -8.60 -10.77
C ILE A 87 -0.77 -8.25 -9.55
N ALA A 88 -0.61 -8.99 -8.46
CA ALA A 88 -1.22 -8.67 -7.19
C ALA A 88 -0.51 -7.48 -6.53
N THR A 89 -1.03 -6.27 -6.72
CA THR A 89 -0.41 -5.04 -6.23
C THR A 89 -1.08 -4.51 -4.96
N ILE A 90 -0.27 -4.18 -3.96
CA ILE A 90 -0.68 -3.36 -2.81
C ILE A 90 -0.24 -1.92 -3.05
N VAL A 91 -1.19 -0.98 -3.04
CA VAL A 91 -0.91 0.46 -3.15
C VAL A 91 -1.13 1.13 -1.80
N ILE A 92 -0.12 1.83 -1.30
CA ILE A 92 -0.16 2.53 -0.01
C ILE A 92 0.03 4.03 -0.26
N PHE A 93 -0.98 4.81 0.08
CA PHE A 93 -0.94 6.27 0.07
C PHE A 93 -0.68 6.81 1.48
N LYS A 94 0.29 7.72 1.62
CA LYS A 94 0.61 8.32 2.92
C LYS A 94 0.89 9.82 2.87
N ASP A 95 0.34 10.53 3.86
CA ASP A 95 0.52 11.97 4.07
C ASP A 95 0.04 12.77 2.86
N LEU A 96 -1.07 12.33 2.28
CA LEU A 96 -1.63 12.90 1.06
C LEU A 96 -3.01 13.53 1.26
N ILE A 97 -3.57 13.57 2.47
CA ILE A 97 -4.92 14.15 2.67
C ILE A 97 -5.07 15.63 2.30
N ASP A 98 -3.99 16.40 2.40
CA ASP A 98 -3.93 17.81 2.02
C ASP A 98 -3.30 18.00 0.62
N ALA A 99 -3.07 16.90 -0.13
CA ALA A 99 -2.52 16.99 -1.47
C ALA A 99 -3.44 17.79 -2.41
N PRO A 100 -2.89 18.42 -3.46
CA PRO A 100 -3.67 19.18 -4.44
C PRO A 100 -4.84 18.38 -5.02
N LYS A 101 -5.91 19.07 -5.43
CA LYS A 101 -7.16 18.43 -5.89
C LYS A 101 -6.94 17.38 -6.98
N ASN A 102 -6.07 17.65 -7.95
CA ASN A 102 -5.75 16.70 -9.03
C ASN A 102 -5.10 15.41 -8.50
N ILE A 103 -4.36 15.47 -7.39
CA ILE A 103 -3.81 14.29 -6.72
C ILE A 103 -4.91 13.54 -5.96
N GLN A 104 -5.79 14.24 -5.25
CA GLN A 104 -6.94 13.63 -4.57
C GLN A 104 -7.84 12.87 -5.54
N GLU A 105 -8.14 13.47 -6.70
CA GLU A 105 -8.95 12.84 -7.74
C GLU A 105 -8.32 11.54 -8.25
N LYS A 106 -6.99 11.50 -8.41
CA LYS A 106 -6.27 10.27 -8.73
C LYS A 106 -6.43 9.22 -7.63
N ILE A 107 -6.18 9.57 -6.36
CA ILE A 107 -6.32 8.65 -5.22
C ILE A 107 -7.74 8.09 -5.15
N ILE A 108 -8.76 8.93 -5.27
CA ILE A 108 -10.17 8.52 -5.33
C ILE A 108 -10.40 7.53 -6.49
N GLY A 109 -9.75 7.75 -7.63
CA GLY A 109 -9.74 6.83 -8.77
C GLY A 109 -9.39 5.40 -8.36
N TYR A 110 -8.36 5.19 -7.55
CA TYR A 110 -8.00 3.85 -7.04
C TYR A 110 -9.12 3.23 -6.21
N PHE A 111 -9.77 3.99 -5.33
CA PHE A 111 -10.84 3.44 -4.47
C PHE A 111 -12.13 3.10 -5.23
N ILE A 112 -12.41 3.81 -6.33
CA ILE A 112 -13.59 3.58 -7.18
C ILE A 112 -13.36 2.44 -8.17
N HIS A 113 -12.18 2.40 -8.81
CA HIS A 113 -11.85 1.40 -9.82
C HIS A 113 -11.49 0.09 -9.14
N ARG A 114 -12.43 -0.85 -9.18
CA ARG A 114 -12.25 -2.19 -8.60
C ARG A 114 -11.38 -3.06 -9.51
N ARG A 115 -10.11 -3.22 -9.15
CA ARG A 115 -9.20 -4.22 -9.75
C ARG A 115 -9.15 -5.45 -8.83
N TYR A 116 -9.42 -6.65 -9.37
CA TYR A 116 -9.55 -7.89 -8.58
C TYR A 116 -8.29 -8.26 -7.79
N HIS A 117 -7.12 -7.90 -8.29
CA HIS A 117 -5.82 -8.20 -7.71
C HIS A 117 -5.17 -7.00 -7.02
N GLN A 118 -5.90 -5.87 -6.86
CA GLN A 118 -5.37 -4.68 -6.19
C GLN A 118 -5.95 -4.52 -4.78
N LYS A 119 -5.06 -4.25 -3.81
CA LYS A 119 -5.44 -3.81 -2.46
C LYS A 119 -4.93 -2.39 -2.25
N ILE A 120 -5.76 -1.54 -1.65
CA ILE A 120 -5.45 -0.12 -1.48
C ILE A 120 -5.54 0.24 0.00
N PHE A 121 -4.48 0.87 0.49
CA PHE A 121 -4.39 1.42 1.83
C PHE A 121 -4.14 2.93 1.77
N LEU A 122 -4.85 3.68 2.60
CA LEU A 122 -4.60 5.10 2.83
C LEU A 122 -4.28 5.32 4.32
N GLU A 123 -3.13 5.93 4.59
CA GLU A 123 -2.68 6.34 5.93
C GLU A 123 -2.62 7.86 6.04
N ASP A 124 -3.44 8.45 6.90
CA ASP A 124 -3.47 9.89 7.12
C ASP A 124 -3.29 10.26 8.60
N ILE A 125 -2.60 11.37 8.82
CA ILE A 125 -2.44 12.04 10.12
C ILE A 125 -3.47 13.16 10.21
N TYR A 126 -4.29 13.14 11.26
CA TYR A 126 -5.20 14.23 11.64
C TYR A 126 -4.74 14.93 12.93
#